data_AF-A0A2P6VQ81-F1
#
_entry.id   AF-A0A2P6VQ81-F1
#
_cell.length_a   1.000
_cell.length_b   1.000
_cell.length_c   1.000
_cell.angle_alpha   90.00
_cell.angle_beta   90.00
_cell.angle_gamma   90.00
#
_symmetry.space_group_name_H-M   'P 1'
#
loop_
_entity.id
_entity.type
_entity.pdbx_description
1 polymer ?
#
loop_
_entity_poly.entity_id
_entity_poly.type
_entity_poly.pdbx_seq_one_letter_code
_entity_poly.pdbx_strand_id
1 'polypeptide(L)'
;MNNFNINVPAVPQAPPGARQDGAVGSAMKNLATLMNIDVVARAGGNPGLPDNVVGQNVRHAVGWITDGVIQQAALQAAQQAVQQVPQQQIQQAAHQAAQQAVQQQAAQQAAQQAAQQAALQAALQAALQQLQQQSAQQAAQQAAQQSAQQAALQQVLEVSVSTANFAFRLHNRNAASDAQLVHLRKERHPQVAAPGAAAAAAFGDLPPAGMFPATKQELFELTGVQLTTLATFYGENFMHGTVRQSRRSFDDYISRA
;
A
#
# COMPACT_ATOMS: atom_id res chain seq x y z
N MET A 1 -18.02 -20.63 -24.35
CA MET A 1 -17.09 -19.84 -25.19
C MET A 1 -17.86 -19.44 -26.44
N ASN A 2 -18.35 -18.19 -26.50
CA ASN A 2 -19.08 -17.68 -27.66
C ASN A 2 -18.07 -17.15 -28.68
N ASN A 3 -17.97 -17.82 -29.82
CA ASN A 3 -17.06 -17.45 -30.90
C ASN A 3 -17.69 -16.29 -31.70
N PHE A 4 -17.38 -15.04 -31.31
CA PHE A 4 -17.77 -13.86 -32.09
C PHE A 4 -16.94 -13.81 -33.37
N ASN A 5 -17.51 -14.33 -34.47
CA ASN A 5 -16.95 -14.19 -35.80
C ASN A 5 -17.13 -12.74 -36.27
N ILE A 6 -16.12 -11.89 -36.03
CA ILE A 6 -16.12 -10.50 -36.53
C ILE A 6 -15.82 -10.58 -38.03
N ASN A 7 -16.88 -10.53 -38.83
CA ASN A 7 -16.77 -10.39 -40.28
C ASN A 7 -16.25 -8.98 -40.60
N VAL A 8 -14.94 -8.84 -40.78
CA VAL A 8 -14.31 -7.56 -41.14
C VAL A 8 -14.58 -7.32 -42.63
N PRO A 9 -15.31 -6.27 -43.02
CA PRO A 9 -15.59 -5.98 -44.42
C PRO A 9 -14.27 -5.72 -45.17
N ALA A 10 -14.14 -6.33 -46.34
CA ALA A 10 -13.00 -6.09 -47.23
C ALA A 10 -12.94 -4.59 -47.59
N VAL A 11 -11.76 -3.99 -47.47
CA VAL A 11 -11.55 -2.58 -47.80
C VAL A 11 -11.78 -2.38 -49.30
N PRO A 12 -12.68 -1.47 -49.72
CA PRO A 12 -12.88 -1.20 -51.13
C PRO A 12 -11.58 -0.69 -51.76
N GLN A 13 -11.07 -1.39 -52.77
CA GLN A 13 -9.98 -0.86 -53.59
C GLN A 13 -10.55 0.25 -54.48
N ALA A 14 -10.01 1.46 -54.35
CA ALA A 14 -10.42 2.57 -55.20
C ALA A 14 -9.94 2.34 -56.65
N PRO A 15 -10.77 2.65 -57.66
CA PRO A 15 -10.37 2.53 -59.06
C PRO A 15 -9.20 3.48 -59.36
N PRO A 16 -8.24 3.07 -60.22
CA PRO A 16 -7.12 3.92 -60.61
C PRO A 16 -7.64 5.18 -61.32
N GLY A 17 -7.47 6.35 -60.69
CA GLY A 17 -7.82 7.66 -61.26
C GLY A 17 -8.77 8.56 -60.43
N ALA A 18 -9.25 8.13 -59.26
CA ALA A 18 -10.05 9.01 -58.39
C ALA A 18 -9.21 10.14 -57.76
N ARG A 19 -9.77 11.37 -57.66
CA ARG A 19 -9.12 12.54 -57.06
C ARG A 19 -8.55 12.21 -55.66
N GLN A 20 -7.24 12.41 -55.49
CA GLN A 20 -6.46 11.96 -54.33
C GLN A 20 -6.85 12.64 -53.00
N ASP A 21 -7.46 13.83 -53.04
CA ASP A 21 -7.89 14.58 -51.84
C ASP A 21 -8.89 13.80 -50.96
N GLY A 22 -9.66 12.88 -51.54
CA GLY A 22 -10.59 12.01 -50.81
C GLY A 22 -9.98 10.71 -50.28
N ALA A 23 -8.87 10.25 -50.88
CA ALA A 23 -8.30 8.94 -50.61
C ALA A 23 -7.52 8.92 -49.27
N VAL A 24 -6.71 9.96 -49.01
CA VAL A 24 -5.96 10.09 -47.74
C VAL A 24 -6.92 10.29 -46.57
N GLY A 25 -7.96 11.13 -46.75
CA GLY A 25 -8.99 11.34 -45.75
C GLY A 25 -9.80 10.08 -45.44
N SER A 26 -10.09 9.26 -46.45
CA SER A 26 -10.77 7.98 -46.28
C SER A 26 -9.90 6.93 -45.60
N ALA A 27 -8.60 6.88 -45.92
CA ALA A 27 -7.64 6.00 -45.26
C ALA A 27 -7.43 6.34 -43.78
N MET A 28 -7.32 7.64 -43.45
CA MET A 28 -7.23 8.12 -42.06
C MET A 28 -8.50 7.82 -41.25
N LYS A 29 -9.69 8.04 -41.84
CA LYS A 29 -10.96 7.68 -41.19
C LYS A 29 -11.05 6.19 -40.91
N ASN A 30 -10.69 5.35 -41.89
CA ASN A 30 -10.68 3.89 -41.71
C ASN A 30 -9.69 3.45 -40.62
N LEU A 31 -8.48 4.03 -40.57
CA LEU A 31 -7.51 3.74 -39.53
C LEU A 31 -8.03 4.15 -38.14
N ALA A 32 -8.60 5.35 -38.01
CA ALA A 32 -9.18 5.84 -36.76
C ALA A 32 -10.34 4.97 -36.29
N THR A 33 -11.21 4.51 -37.20
CA THR A 33 -12.28 3.57 -36.88
C THR A 33 -11.74 2.24 -36.38
N LEU A 34 -10.71 1.69 -37.03
CA LEU A 34 -10.11 0.42 -36.61
C LEU A 34 -9.39 0.51 -35.26
N MET A 35 -8.68 1.61 -34.98
CA MET A 35 -8.08 1.83 -33.65
C MET A 35 -9.14 2.00 -32.56
N ASN A 36 -10.25 2.67 -32.86
CA ASN A 36 -11.34 2.81 -31.90
C ASN A 36 -12.00 1.45 -31.58
N ILE A 37 -12.16 0.59 -32.59
CA ILE A 37 -12.67 -0.79 -32.39
C ILE A 37 -11.71 -1.62 -31.52
N ASP A 38 -10.40 -1.53 -31.75
CA ASP A 38 -9.40 -2.26 -30.94
C ASP A 38 -9.37 -1.77 -29.48
N VAL A 39 -9.37 -0.45 -29.25
CA VAL A 39 -9.39 0.13 -27.91
C VAL A 39 -10.65 -0.26 -27.14
N VAL A 40 -11.83 -0.21 -27.78
CA VAL A 40 -13.10 -0.63 -27.16
C VAL A 40 -13.12 -2.13 -26.89
N ALA A 41 -12.60 -2.96 -27.79
CA ALA A 41 -12.52 -4.40 -27.58
C ALA A 41 -11.62 -4.75 -26.38
N ARG A 42 -10.44 -4.13 -26.28
CA ARG A 42 -9.51 -4.35 -25.15
C ARG A 42 -10.09 -3.84 -23.83
N ALA A 43 -10.79 -2.70 -23.82
CA ALA A 43 -11.47 -2.18 -22.64
C ALA A 43 -12.60 -3.10 -22.13
N GLY A 44 -13.22 -3.88 -23.03
CA GLY A 44 -14.24 -4.88 -22.71
C GLY A 44 -13.69 -6.27 -22.35
N GLY A 45 -12.37 -6.44 -22.20
CA GLY A 45 -11.74 -7.73 -21.89
C GLY A 45 -11.60 -8.68 -23.07
N ASN A 46 -11.87 -8.25 -24.29
CA ASN A 46 -11.66 -9.03 -25.51
C ASN A 46 -10.21 -8.86 -26.02
N PRO A 47 -9.65 -9.85 -26.75
CA PRO A 47 -8.24 -9.87 -27.16
C PRO A 47 -7.82 -8.78 -28.17
N GLY A 48 -8.71 -7.88 -28.58
CA GLY A 48 -8.41 -6.82 -29.54
C GLY A 48 -8.18 -7.32 -30.98
N LEU A 49 -7.80 -6.42 -31.87
CA LEU A 49 -7.32 -6.76 -33.20
C LEU A 49 -5.92 -7.40 -33.10
N PRO A 50 -5.63 -8.43 -33.92
CA PRO A 50 -4.30 -9.01 -33.99
C PRO A 50 -3.23 -7.99 -34.39
N ASP A 51 -2.06 -8.02 -33.76
CA ASP A 51 -0.99 -7.03 -33.98
C ASP A 51 -0.53 -6.95 -35.45
N ASN A 52 -0.62 -8.04 -36.20
CA ASN A 52 -0.31 -8.06 -37.64
C ASN A 52 -1.34 -7.29 -38.49
N VAL A 53 -2.61 -7.26 -38.09
CA VAL A 53 -3.69 -6.51 -38.76
C VAL A 53 -3.56 -5.02 -38.46
N VAL A 54 -3.23 -4.66 -37.22
CA VAL A 54 -2.94 -3.25 -36.85
C VAL A 54 -1.69 -2.78 -37.61
N GLY A 55 -0.63 -3.57 -37.63
CA GLY A 55 0.62 -3.26 -38.34
C GLY A 55 0.49 -3.19 -39.87
N GLN A 56 -0.41 -3.95 -40.49
CA GLN A 56 -0.71 -3.81 -41.93
C GLN A 56 -1.49 -2.53 -42.23
N ASN A 57 -2.54 -2.24 -41.47
CA ASN A 57 -3.37 -1.05 -41.70
C ASN A 57 -2.60 0.25 -41.47
N VAL A 58 -1.73 0.30 -40.47
CA VAL A 58 -0.80 1.42 -40.26
C VAL A 58 0.16 1.56 -41.44
N ARG A 59 0.77 0.46 -41.93
CA ARG A 59 1.67 0.51 -43.09
C ARG A 59 0.97 1.00 -44.36
N HIS A 60 -0.27 0.58 -44.60
CA HIS A 60 -1.05 1.05 -45.73
C HIS A 60 -1.41 2.53 -45.60
N ALA A 61 -1.94 2.97 -44.45
CA ALA A 61 -2.27 4.38 -44.21
C ALA A 61 -1.03 5.29 -44.32
N VAL A 62 0.11 4.85 -43.77
CA VAL A 62 1.40 5.54 -43.90
C VAL A 62 1.84 5.61 -45.36
N GLY A 63 1.67 4.55 -46.16
CA GLY A 63 1.94 4.57 -47.61
C GLY A 63 1.17 5.69 -48.33
N TRP A 64 -0.14 5.78 -48.11
CA TRP A 64 -0.99 6.82 -48.71
C TRP A 64 -0.63 8.24 -48.26
N ILE A 65 -0.25 8.42 -46.99
CA ILE A 65 0.17 9.71 -46.44
C ILE A 65 1.51 10.14 -47.05
N THR A 66 2.45 9.19 -47.18
CA THR A 66 3.78 9.46 -47.71
C THR A 66 3.70 9.87 -49.18
N ASP A 67 2.88 9.19 -49.99
CA ASP A 67 2.65 9.56 -51.39
C ASP A 67 1.98 10.93 -51.51
N GLY A 68 0.97 11.24 -50.68
CA GLY A 68 0.28 12.53 -50.69
C GLY A 68 1.18 13.71 -50.31
N VAL A 69 2.01 13.57 -49.27
CA VAL A 69 2.94 14.63 -48.82
C VAL A 69 4.08 14.83 -49.81
N ILE A 70 4.65 13.76 -50.37
CA ILE A 70 5.67 13.85 -51.43
C ILE A 70 5.09 14.53 -52.66
N GLN A 71 3.86 14.17 -53.05
CA GLN A 71 3.21 14.73 -54.22
C GLN A 71 2.81 16.20 -54.01
N GLN A 72 2.38 16.59 -52.81
CA GLN A 72 2.05 17.98 -52.49
C GLN A 72 3.31 18.86 -52.38
N ALA A 73 4.40 18.35 -51.78
CA ALA A 73 5.69 19.03 -51.73
C ALA A 73 6.30 19.18 -53.13
N ALA A 74 6.21 18.14 -53.97
CA ALA A 74 6.62 18.19 -55.37
C ALA A 74 5.78 19.18 -56.18
N LEU A 75 4.47 19.26 -55.94
CA LEU A 75 3.59 20.22 -56.60
C LEU A 75 3.89 21.67 -56.19
N GLN A 76 4.15 21.92 -54.90
CA GLN A 76 4.56 23.25 -54.41
C GLN A 76 5.94 23.67 -54.96
N ALA A 77 6.91 22.75 -54.96
CA ALA A 77 8.23 22.99 -55.54
C ALA A 77 8.16 23.22 -57.06
N ALA A 78 7.32 22.45 -57.77
CA ALA A 78 7.08 22.65 -59.19
C ALA A 78 6.39 24.00 -59.48
N GLN A 79 5.40 24.40 -58.68
CA GLN A 79 4.74 25.70 -58.83
C GLN A 79 5.69 26.89 -58.57
N GLN A 80 6.63 26.75 -57.63
CA GLN A 80 7.67 27.75 -57.40
C GLN A 80 8.74 27.77 -58.52
N ALA A 81 9.06 26.63 -59.12
CA ALA A 81 10.09 26.50 -60.16
C ALA A 81 9.60 26.79 -61.60
N VAL A 82 8.29 26.74 -61.86
CA VAL A 82 7.69 27.03 -63.18
C VAL A 82 7.85 28.51 -63.58
N GLN A 83 8.23 29.41 -62.68
CA GLN A 83 8.56 30.79 -63.00
C GLN A 83 10.00 30.98 -63.57
N GLN A 84 10.39 30.21 -64.59
CA GLN A 84 11.57 30.41 -65.50
C GLN A 84 12.72 29.37 -65.49
N VAL A 85 12.47 28.05 -65.46
CA VAL A 85 13.58 27.07 -65.40
C VAL A 85 13.39 25.79 -66.26
N PRO A 86 14.45 25.19 -66.88
CA PRO A 86 14.37 23.93 -67.63
C PRO A 86 13.92 22.72 -66.77
N GLN A 87 13.18 21.80 -67.40
CA GLN A 87 12.50 20.65 -66.79
C GLN A 87 13.37 19.75 -65.87
N GLN A 88 14.69 19.67 -66.11
CA GLN A 88 15.63 18.91 -65.29
C GLN A 88 15.86 19.51 -63.89
N GLN A 89 15.90 20.84 -63.78
CA GLN A 89 16.07 21.49 -62.48
C GLN A 89 14.78 21.41 -61.64
N ILE A 90 13.61 21.35 -62.29
CA ILE A 90 12.33 21.10 -61.63
C ILE A 90 12.31 19.71 -61.00
N GLN A 91 12.81 18.67 -61.69
CA GLN A 91 12.93 17.33 -61.12
C GLN A 91 13.89 17.28 -59.92
N GLN A 92 15.05 17.94 -60.00
CA GLN A 92 16.00 17.98 -58.87
C GLN A 92 15.44 18.73 -57.66
N ALA A 93 14.80 19.88 -57.85
CA ALA A 93 14.19 20.66 -56.77
C ALA A 93 13.04 19.89 -56.11
N ALA A 94 12.18 19.22 -56.90
CA ALA A 94 11.12 18.36 -56.38
C ALA A 94 11.70 17.17 -55.58
N HIS A 95 12.80 16.57 -56.04
CA HIS A 95 13.45 15.46 -55.33
C HIS A 95 14.07 15.90 -54.00
N GLN A 96 14.72 17.07 -53.94
CA GLN A 96 15.24 17.64 -52.69
C GLN A 96 14.12 18.05 -51.72
N ALA A 97 13.06 18.69 -52.21
CA ALA A 97 11.91 19.08 -51.40
C ALA A 97 11.19 17.86 -50.80
N ALA A 98 11.01 16.79 -51.58
CA ALA A 98 10.47 15.52 -51.10
C ALA A 98 11.36 14.89 -50.01
N GLN A 99 12.68 14.89 -50.18
CA GLN A 99 13.59 14.36 -49.15
C GLN A 99 13.55 15.17 -47.84
N GLN A 100 13.49 16.50 -47.91
CA GLN A 100 13.35 17.35 -46.72
C GLN A 100 12.01 17.16 -46.01
N ALA A 101 10.91 17.04 -46.76
CA ALA A 101 9.59 16.79 -46.19
C ALA A 101 9.53 15.44 -45.45
N VAL A 102 10.10 14.39 -46.05
CA VAL A 102 10.20 13.06 -45.41
C VAL A 102 11.05 13.12 -44.14
N GLN A 103 12.17 13.84 -44.14
CA GLN A 103 13.02 13.99 -42.94
C GLN A 103 12.30 14.76 -41.81
N GLN A 104 11.59 15.84 -42.11
CA GLN A 104 10.82 16.57 -41.11
C GLN A 104 9.69 15.72 -40.50
N GLN A 105 8.99 14.95 -41.34
CA GLN A 105 7.90 14.10 -40.87
C GLN A 105 8.41 12.94 -40.01
N ALA A 106 9.54 12.33 -40.40
CA ALA A 106 10.21 11.32 -39.58
C ALA A 106 10.66 11.90 -38.23
N ALA A 107 11.21 13.12 -38.22
CA ALA A 107 11.60 13.80 -36.99
C ALA A 107 10.39 14.11 -36.08
N GLN A 108 9.26 14.55 -36.63
CA GLN A 108 8.03 14.77 -35.85
C GLN A 108 7.46 13.48 -35.27
N GLN A 109 7.44 12.39 -36.04
CA GLN A 109 7.00 11.08 -35.52
C GLN A 109 7.92 10.56 -34.41
N ALA A 110 9.24 10.67 -34.59
CA ALA A 110 10.20 10.30 -33.56
C ALA A 110 10.01 11.14 -32.29
N ALA A 111 9.78 12.45 -32.42
CA ALA A 111 9.49 13.33 -31.29
C ALA A 111 8.17 12.97 -30.58
N GLN A 112 7.10 12.63 -31.32
CA GLN A 112 5.85 12.17 -30.72
C GLN A 112 5.99 10.83 -29.99
N GLN A 113 6.72 9.87 -30.56
CA GLN A 113 6.98 8.58 -29.90
C GLN A 113 7.82 8.77 -28.64
N ALA A 114 8.86 9.59 -28.68
CA ALA A 114 9.67 9.92 -27.51
C ALA A 114 8.83 10.60 -26.42
N ALA A 115 7.96 11.55 -26.79
CA ALA A 115 7.05 12.20 -25.85
C ALA A 115 6.04 11.21 -25.22
N GLN A 116 5.47 10.29 -26.01
CA GLN A 116 4.59 9.25 -25.47
C GLN A 116 5.33 8.30 -24.51
N GLN A 117 6.54 7.85 -24.85
CA GLN A 117 7.34 7.03 -23.95
C GLN A 117 7.68 7.76 -22.66
N ALA A 118 8.09 9.02 -22.74
CA ALA A 118 8.39 9.83 -21.56
C ALA A 118 7.15 10.01 -20.67
N ALA A 119 5.98 10.29 -21.26
CA ALA A 119 4.73 10.41 -20.51
C ALA A 119 4.32 9.09 -19.84
N LEU A 120 4.45 7.95 -20.53
CA LEU A 120 4.15 6.63 -19.97
C LEU A 120 5.08 6.31 -18.78
N GLN A 121 6.37 6.60 -18.94
CA GLN A 121 7.37 6.35 -17.90
C GLN A 121 7.14 7.23 -16.66
N ALA A 122 6.81 8.51 -16.87
CA ALA A 122 6.45 9.43 -15.78
C ALA A 122 5.17 8.98 -15.05
N ALA A 123 4.14 8.55 -15.79
CA ALA A 123 2.90 8.05 -15.21
C ALA A 123 3.12 6.78 -14.37
N LEU A 124 3.95 5.84 -14.86
CA LEU A 124 4.30 4.63 -14.12
C LEU A 124 5.04 4.97 -12.81
N GLN A 125 5.98 5.91 -12.87
CA GLN A 125 6.76 6.32 -11.70
C GLN A 125 5.90 7.01 -10.64
N ALA A 126 4.95 7.86 -11.07
CA ALA A 126 3.96 8.48 -10.19
C ALA A 126 3.04 7.45 -9.54
N ALA A 127 2.55 6.47 -10.32
CA ALA A 127 1.71 5.39 -9.80
C ALA A 127 2.45 4.54 -8.75
N LEU A 128 3.73 4.23 -8.98
CA LEU A 128 4.56 3.52 -8.00
C LEU A 128 4.76 4.32 -6.70
N GLN A 129 5.04 5.62 -6.79
CA GLN A 129 5.15 6.47 -5.60
C GLN A 129 3.84 6.54 -4.81
N GLN A 130 2.70 6.64 -5.50
CA GLN A 130 1.39 6.65 -4.86
C GLN A 130 1.09 5.31 -4.16
N LEU A 131 1.42 4.19 -4.79
CA LEU A 131 1.27 2.86 -4.21
C LEU A 131 2.13 2.70 -2.95
N GLN A 132 3.38 3.18 -2.98
CA GLN A 132 4.26 3.19 -1.82
C GLN A 132 3.66 4.01 -0.66
N GLN A 133 3.16 5.21 -0.93
CA GLN A 133 2.51 6.04 0.11
C GLN A 133 1.27 5.36 0.70
N GLN A 134 0.41 4.77 -0.14
CA GLN A 134 -0.77 4.03 0.35
C GLN A 134 -0.38 2.84 1.21
N SER A 135 0.65 2.07 0.81
CA SER A 135 1.12 0.93 1.58
C SER A 135 1.66 1.34 2.96
N ALA A 136 2.41 2.44 3.03
CA ALA A 136 2.91 2.98 4.29
C ALA A 136 1.76 3.45 5.21
N GLN A 137 0.74 4.11 4.66
CA GLN A 137 -0.44 4.54 5.42
C GLN A 137 -1.23 3.34 5.97
N GLN A 138 -1.43 2.29 5.15
CA GLN A 138 -2.11 1.07 5.61
C GLN A 138 -1.33 0.36 6.72
N ALA A 139 0.00 0.23 6.58
CA ALA A 139 0.85 -0.36 7.60
C ALA A 139 0.77 0.43 8.93
N ALA A 140 0.81 1.75 8.86
CA ALA A 140 0.66 2.62 10.04
C ALA A 140 -0.71 2.46 10.71
N GLN A 141 -1.80 2.39 9.92
CA GLN A 141 -3.14 2.16 10.47
C GLN A 141 -3.27 0.79 11.15
N GLN A 142 -2.73 -0.28 10.56
CA GLN A 142 -2.74 -1.61 11.16
C GLN A 142 -1.93 -1.65 12.47
N ALA A 143 -0.75 -1.03 12.49
CA ALA A 143 0.08 -0.94 13.69
C ALA A 143 -0.63 -0.16 14.83
N ALA A 144 -1.32 0.94 14.49
CA ALA A 144 -2.11 1.70 15.44
C ALA A 144 -3.29 0.88 16.00
N GLN A 145 -4.02 0.15 15.14
CA GLN A 145 -5.12 -0.72 15.57
C GLN A 145 -4.65 -1.85 16.49
N GLN A 146 -3.54 -2.51 16.15
CA GLN A 146 -2.97 -3.56 17.00
C GLN A 146 -2.53 -3.00 18.36
N SER A 147 -1.90 -1.82 18.37
CA SER A 147 -1.48 -1.15 19.60
C SER A 147 -2.68 -0.78 20.48
N ALA A 148 -3.74 -0.24 19.89
CA ALA A 148 -4.98 0.09 20.60
C ALA A 148 -5.66 -1.17 21.17
N GLN A 149 -5.71 -2.26 20.41
CA GLN A 149 -6.28 -3.54 20.87
C GLN A 149 -5.49 -4.11 22.05
N GLN A 150 -4.15 -4.08 21.99
CA GLN A 150 -3.30 -4.51 23.09
C GLN A 150 -3.50 -3.64 24.34
N ALA A 151 -3.58 -2.32 24.19
CA ALA A 151 -3.84 -1.41 25.30
C ALA A 151 -5.21 -1.68 25.96
N ALA A 152 -6.25 -1.91 25.15
CA ALA A 152 -7.57 -2.26 25.66
C ALA A 152 -7.57 -3.58 26.45
N LEU A 153 -6.88 -4.62 25.94
CA LEU A 153 -6.74 -5.89 26.64
C LEU A 153 -5.98 -5.73 27.97
N GLN A 154 -4.93 -4.89 28.00
CA GLN A 154 -4.20 -4.58 29.24
C GLN A 154 -5.11 -3.90 30.28
N GLN A 155 -5.92 -2.92 29.87
CA GLN A 155 -6.88 -2.26 30.77
C GLN A 155 -7.92 -3.25 31.33
N VAL A 156 -8.45 -4.14 30.51
CA VAL A 156 -9.40 -5.18 30.97
C VAL A 156 -8.74 -6.10 32.00
N LEU A 157 -7.49 -6.50 31.76
CA LEU A 157 -6.73 -7.31 32.72
C LEU A 157 -6.50 -6.55 34.03
N GLU A 158 -6.16 -5.27 33.96
CA GLU A 158 -5.95 -4.42 35.13
C GLU A 158 -7.21 -4.31 36.00
N VAL A 159 -8.34 -3.99 35.38
CA VAL A 159 -9.64 -3.91 36.06
C VAL A 159 -10.02 -5.26 36.67
N SER A 160 -9.78 -6.35 35.95
CA SER A 160 -10.09 -7.70 36.42
C SER A 160 -9.28 -8.08 37.67
N VAL A 161 -7.97 -7.81 37.65
CA VAL A 161 -7.09 -8.09 38.80
C VAL A 161 -7.43 -7.18 39.99
N SER A 162 -7.65 -5.89 39.75
CA SER A 162 -8.04 -4.94 40.80
C SER A 162 -9.37 -5.32 41.46
N THR A 163 -10.36 -5.71 40.66
CA THR A 163 -11.68 -6.14 41.16
C THR A 163 -11.60 -7.45 41.94
N ALA A 164 -10.82 -8.43 41.46
CA ALA A 164 -10.60 -9.68 42.18
C ALA A 164 -9.91 -9.43 43.53
N ASN A 165 -8.85 -8.62 43.53
CA ASN A 165 -8.15 -8.28 44.76
C ASN A 165 -9.01 -7.48 45.74
N PHE A 166 -9.86 -6.56 45.27
CA PHE A 166 -10.84 -5.89 46.13
C PHE A 166 -11.75 -6.90 46.84
N ALA A 167 -12.30 -7.88 46.11
CA ALA A 167 -13.12 -8.94 46.70
C ALA A 167 -12.32 -9.79 47.71
N PHE A 168 -11.07 -10.14 47.39
CA PHE A 168 -10.20 -10.88 48.29
C PHE A 168 -9.83 -10.08 49.54
N ARG A 169 -9.61 -8.76 49.42
CA ARG A 169 -9.37 -7.87 50.56
C ARG A 169 -10.58 -7.79 51.46
N LEU A 170 -11.80 -7.71 50.91
CA LEU A 170 -13.03 -7.78 51.69
C LEU A 170 -13.18 -9.12 52.42
N HIS A 171 -12.87 -10.24 51.76
CA HIS A 171 -12.86 -11.57 52.38
C HIS A 171 -11.86 -11.63 53.53
N ASN A 172 -10.60 -11.28 53.28
CA ASN A 172 -9.52 -11.30 54.27
C ASN A 172 -9.81 -10.38 55.46
N ARG A 173 -10.40 -9.20 55.22
CA ARG A 173 -10.80 -8.27 56.28
C ARG A 173 -11.76 -8.93 57.26
N ASN A 174 -12.77 -9.62 56.75
CA ASN A 174 -13.83 -10.24 57.54
C ASN A 174 -13.46 -11.64 58.06
N ALA A 175 -12.36 -12.23 57.59
CA ALA A 175 -11.90 -13.54 58.02
C ALA A 175 -11.57 -13.57 59.53
N ALA A 176 -12.01 -14.64 60.21
CA ALA A 176 -11.60 -14.96 61.56
C ALA A 176 -10.09 -15.28 61.63
N SER A 177 -9.53 -15.41 62.84
CA SER A 177 -8.08 -15.58 63.02
C SER A 177 -7.53 -16.87 62.40
N ASP A 178 -8.35 -17.92 62.42
CA ASP A 178 -8.10 -19.27 61.91
C ASP A 178 -8.68 -19.52 60.51
N ALA A 179 -9.44 -18.56 59.97
CA ALA A 179 -10.05 -18.69 58.65
C ALA A 179 -8.99 -18.53 57.53
N GLN A 180 -9.23 -19.24 56.43
CA GLN A 180 -8.33 -19.24 55.28
C GLN A 180 -8.29 -17.86 54.60
N LEU A 181 -7.10 -17.30 54.48
CA LEU A 181 -6.81 -16.10 53.71
C LEU A 181 -6.69 -16.42 52.22
N VAL A 182 -7.11 -15.47 51.40
CA VAL A 182 -7.01 -15.56 49.95
C VAL A 182 -5.87 -14.67 49.48
N HIS A 183 -5.00 -15.26 48.66
CA HIS A 183 -3.87 -14.61 48.02
C HIS A 183 -4.32 -13.44 47.15
N LEU A 184 -3.64 -12.30 47.28
CA LEU A 184 -3.76 -11.22 46.31
C LEU A 184 -2.88 -11.49 45.10
N ARG A 185 -3.33 -11.05 43.94
CA ARG A 185 -2.52 -11.01 42.72
C ARG A 185 -1.70 -9.73 42.67
N LYS A 186 -0.59 -9.74 41.94
CA LYS A 186 0.24 -8.53 41.77
C LYS A 186 -0.49 -7.46 40.94
N GLU A 187 -0.67 -6.26 41.52
CA GLU A 187 -1.33 -5.11 40.88
C GLU A 187 -0.35 -4.09 40.28
N ARG A 188 0.93 -4.16 40.62
CA ARG A 188 1.94 -3.27 40.03
C ARG A 188 2.59 -3.94 38.85
N HIS A 189 2.54 -3.28 37.68
CA HIS A 189 3.34 -3.70 36.54
C HIS A 189 4.82 -3.73 36.92
N PRO A 190 5.58 -4.73 36.46
CA PRO A 190 7.01 -4.76 36.70
C PRO A 190 7.63 -3.47 36.15
N GLN A 191 8.35 -2.75 37.01
CA GLN A 191 9.20 -1.67 36.52
C GLN A 191 10.26 -2.27 35.60
N VAL A 192 10.66 -1.53 34.57
CA VAL A 192 11.68 -1.96 33.61
C VAL A 192 12.92 -2.41 34.41
N ALA A 193 13.16 -3.72 34.39
CA ALA A 193 14.24 -4.30 35.16
C ALA A 193 15.58 -3.78 34.63
N ALA A 194 16.50 -3.45 35.54
CA ALA A 194 17.88 -3.14 35.15
C ALA A 194 18.48 -4.35 34.41
N PRO A 195 19.35 -4.14 33.40
CA PRO A 195 19.99 -5.23 32.68
C PRO A 195 20.68 -6.22 33.66
N GLY A 196 20.32 -7.50 33.59
CA GLY A 196 20.88 -8.56 34.45
C GLY A 196 20.14 -8.81 35.76
N ALA A 197 19.07 -8.07 36.08
CA ALA A 197 18.21 -8.39 37.22
C ALA A 197 17.31 -9.60 36.93
N ALA A 198 17.00 -10.37 37.98
CA ALA A 198 16.03 -11.46 37.88
C ALA A 198 14.67 -10.92 37.40
N ALA A 199 13.94 -11.73 36.63
CA ALA A 199 12.63 -11.37 36.14
C ALA A 199 11.70 -11.04 37.31
N ALA A 200 11.24 -9.78 37.39
CA ALA A 200 10.25 -9.39 38.37
C ALA A 200 8.93 -10.11 38.09
N ALA A 201 8.18 -10.48 39.14
CA ALA A 201 6.85 -11.07 38.98
C ALA A 201 5.98 -10.20 38.08
N ALA A 202 5.25 -10.84 37.16
CA ALA A 202 4.40 -10.17 36.18
C ALA A 202 3.10 -9.69 36.82
N PHE A 203 2.43 -8.75 36.15
CA PHE A 203 1.10 -8.30 36.57
C PHE A 203 0.13 -9.48 36.60
N GLY A 204 -0.64 -9.62 37.68
CA GLY A 204 -1.59 -10.71 37.86
C GLY A 204 -1.01 -12.01 38.42
N ASP A 205 0.31 -12.13 38.58
CA ASP A 205 0.93 -13.32 39.18
C ASP A 205 0.49 -13.51 40.63
N LEU A 206 0.53 -14.77 41.07
CA LEU A 206 0.36 -15.16 42.47
C LEU A 206 1.71 -15.22 43.18
N PRO A 207 1.74 -14.95 44.50
CA PRO A 207 2.98 -15.11 45.26
C PRO A 207 3.44 -16.57 45.20
N PRO A 208 4.76 -16.83 45.30
CA PRO A 208 5.29 -18.19 45.35
C PRO A 208 4.63 -19.02 46.45
N ALA A 209 4.46 -20.32 46.19
CA ALA A 209 3.82 -21.24 47.12
C ALA A 209 4.49 -21.22 48.51
N GLY A 210 3.69 -21.17 49.56
CA GLY A 210 4.17 -21.10 50.95
C GLY A 210 4.72 -19.73 51.38
N MET A 211 4.71 -18.72 50.51
CA MET A 211 5.15 -17.37 50.88
C MET A 211 4.04 -16.55 51.55
N PHE A 212 2.79 -16.75 51.13
CA PHE A 212 1.64 -16.07 51.69
C PHE A 212 1.03 -16.93 52.82
N PRO A 213 0.66 -16.33 53.96
CA PRO A 213 0.14 -17.07 55.11
C PRO A 213 -1.23 -17.65 54.80
N ALA A 214 -1.50 -18.88 55.24
CA ALA A 214 -2.80 -19.52 55.02
C ALA A 214 -3.89 -18.93 55.93
N THR A 215 -3.53 -18.41 57.10
CA THR A 215 -4.45 -17.84 58.11
C THR A 215 -3.92 -16.54 58.69
N LYS A 216 -4.77 -15.76 59.39
CA LYS A 216 -4.31 -14.54 60.10
C LYS A 216 -3.35 -14.88 61.25
N GLN A 217 -3.51 -16.03 61.89
CA GLN A 217 -2.55 -16.50 62.89
C GLN A 217 -1.15 -16.64 62.28
N GLU A 218 -1.02 -17.36 61.16
CA GLU A 218 0.25 -17.54 60.45
C GLU A 218 0.84 -16.21 59.95
N LEU A 219 -0.02 -15.25 59.57
CA LEU A 219 0.43 -13.90 59.21
C LEU A 219 1.24 -13.25 60.34
N PHE A 220 0.79 -13.42 61.58
CA PHE A 220 1.49 -12.88 62.74
C PHE A 220 2.74 -13.68 63.13
N GLU A 221 3.03 -14.78 62.47
CA GLU A 221 4.24 -15.59 62.63
C GLU A 221 5.31 -15.25 61.56
N LEU A 222 4.94 -14.56 60.47
CA LEU A 222 5.84 -14.21 59.36
C LEU A 222 7.14 -13.53 59.83
N THR A 223 8.27 -14.02 59.35
CA THR A 223 9.59 -13.44 59.63
C THR A 223 9.82 -12.15 58.84
N GLY A 224 10.82 -11.35 59.26
CA GLY A 224 11.21 -10.15 58.52
C GLY A 224 11.60 -10.46 57.07
N VAL A 225 12.32 -11.57 56.83
CA VAL A 225 12.73 -12.00 55.49
C VAL A 225 11.52 -12.31 54.61
N GLN A 226 10.54 -13.07 55.12
CA GLN A 226 9.31 -13.39 54.37
C GLN A 226 8.53 -12.12 54.02
N LEU A 227 8.43 -11.17 54.94
CA LEU A 227 7.76 -9.89 54.69
C LEU A 227 8.52 -9.04 53.66
N THR A 228 9.85 -9.05 53.66
CA THR A 228 10.65 -8.39 52.61
C THR A 228 10.41 -9.05 51.26
N THR A 229 10.33 -10.38 51.19
CA THR A 229 10.04 -11.06 49.91
C THR A 229 8.63 -10.75 49.39
N LEU A 230 7.62 -10.73 50.27
CA LEU A 230 6.27 -10.30 49.93
C LEU A 230 6.22 -8.83 49.49
N ALA A 231 6.93 -7.94 50.18
CA ALA A 231 7.08 -6.54 49.81
C ALA A 231 7.67 -6.38 48.40
N THR A 232 8.75 -7.11 48.09
CA THR A 232 9.36 -7.15 46.76
C THR A 232 8.40 -7.71 45.71
N PHE A 233 7.65 -8.77 46.03
CA PHE A 233 6.69 -9.38 45.12
C PHE A 233 5.59 -8.40 44.73
N TYR A 234 4.91 -7.78 45.71
CA TYR A 234 3.81 -6.85 45.49
C TYR A 234 4.27 -5.44 45.07
N GLY A 235 5.56 -5.11 45.23
CA GLY A 235 6.10 -3.78 44.97
C GLY A 235 5.63 -2.74 45.99
N GLU A 236 5.35 -3.17 47.22
CA GLU A 236 4.89 -2.34 48.34
C GLU A 236 5.90 -2.38 49.47
N ASN A 237 6.05 -1.27 50.20
CA ASN A 237 6.94 -1.25 51.36
C ASN A 237 6.15 -1.48 52.65
N PHE A 238 6.29 -2.66 53.23
CA PHE A 238 5.70 -2.98 54.53
C PHE A 238 6.64 -2.65 55.71
N MET A 239 7.90 -2.26 55.46
CA MET A 239 8.93 -2.14 56.49
C MET A 239 8.85 -0.78 57.21
N HIS A 240 8.22 -0.76 58.39
CA HIS A 240 8.07 0.46 59.22
C HIS A 240 8.83 0.40 60.56
N GLY A 241 9.96 -0.31 60.60
CA GLY A 241 10.82 -0.42 61.79
C GLY A 241 10.86 -1.84 62.35
N THR A 242 9.88 -2.21 63.18
CA THR A 242 9.82 -3.56 63.80
C THR A 242 9.10 -4.58 62.91
N VAL A 243 9.41 -5.86 63.10
CA VAL A 243 8.68 -6.96 62.43
C VAL A 243 7.19 -6.92 62.76
N ARG A 244 6.82 -6.58 64.00
CA ARG A 244 5.42 -6.43 64.41
C ARG A 244 4.68 -5.32 63.65
N GLN A 245 5.33 -4.18 63.41
CA GLN A 245 4.77 -3.11 62.58
C GLN A 245 4.61 -3.59 61.14
N SER A 246 5.62 -4.29 60.61
CA SER A 246 5.60 -4.78 59.24
C SER A 246 4.49 -5.81 58.99
N ARG A 247 4.23 -6.71 59.96
CA ARG A 247 3.08 -7.63 59.95
C ARG A 247 1.75 -6.88 59.90
N ARG A 248 1.59 -5.82 60.71
CA ARG A 248 0.37 -5.00 60.69
C ARG A 248 0.18 -4.26 59.37
N SER A 249 1.24 -3.68 58.82
CA SER A 249 1.16 -3.03 57.50
C SER A 249 0.82 -4.01 56.38
N PHE A 250 1.28 -5.26 56.48
CA PHE A 250 0.87 -6.31 55.56
C PHE A 250 -0.59 -6.74 55.76
N ASP A 251 -1.04 -6.92 57.00
CA ASP A 251 -2.45 -7.18 57.33
C ASP A 251 -3.39 -6.09 56.81
N ASP A 252 -3.02 -4.82 57.02
CA ASP A 252 -3.73 -3.66 56.48
C ASP A 252 -3.78 -3.72 54.95
N TYR A 253 -2.64 -4.00 54.29
CA TYR A 253 -2.58 -4.12 52.83
C TYR A 253 -3.52 -5.20 52.27
N ILE A 254 -3.57 -6.38 52.90
CA ILE A 254 -4.43 -7.48 52.46
C ILE A 254 -5.89 -7.35 52.89
N SER A 255 -6.22 -6.35 53.71
CA SER A 255 -7.58 -6.12 54.26
C SER A 255 -8.19 -4.77 53.86
N ARG A 256 -7.43 -3.90 53.18
CA ARG A 256 -7.87 -2.56 52.77
C ARG A 256 -8.91 -2.62 51.65
N ALA A 257 -10.15 -2.21 51.94
CA ALA A 257 -11.19 -2.00 50.93
C ALA A 257 -11.12 -0.57 50.39
#